data_AF-A0A2I3GAC6-F1
#
_entry.id   AF-A0A2I3GAC6-F1
#
_cell.length_a   1.000
_cell.length_b   1.000
_cell.length_c   1.000
_cell.angle_alpha   90.00
_cell.angle_beta   90.00
_cell.angle_gamma   90.00
#
_symmetry.space_group_name_H-M   'P 1'
#
loop_
_entity.id
_entity.type
_entity.pdbx_description
1 polymer ?
#
loop_
_entity_poly.entity_id
_entity_poly.type
_entity_poly.pdbx_seq_one_letter_code
_entity_poly.pdbx_strand_id
1 'polypeptide(L)'
;MLRLRSGLRHVRATPNSRGSTRLPLRAEMPKKAGATTKGKSQSKEPERPLPPLGPVAVDPKGCVTIAIHAKPGCKQNAVTDLTAEAVNVAIAAPPSEGEANAELCRYLSKVLELRKSDVVLDKGGKSREKVVKLLASTTPEEILEKLKKEAKKT
;
A
#
# COMPACT_ATOMS: atom_id res chain seq x y z
N MET A 1 58.40 38.27 -11.82
CA MET A 1 57.96 39.68 -11.74
C MET A 1 57.25 40.05 -13.03
N LEU A 2 55.91 40.21 -13.04
CA LEU A 2 55.20 41.26 -13.79
C LEU A 2 53.69 41.19 -13.46
N ARG A 3 53.14 42.32 -13.01
CA ARG A 3 51.71 42.59 -12.86
C ARG A 3 51.18 43.23 -14.15
N LEU A 4 49.96 42.91 -14.56
CA LEU A 4 49.05 43.78 -15.34
C LEU A 4 47.63 43.18 -15.26
N ARG A 5 46.71 43.68 -14.43
CA ARG A 5 45.76 44.82 -14.64
C ARG A 5 44.88 44.69 -15.89
N SER A 6 43.56 44.58 -15.68
CA SER A 6 42.43 45.14 -16.47
C SER A 6 41.18 44.30 -16.14
N GLY A 7 40.15 44.83 -15.47
CA GLY A 7 39.07 45.61 -16.08
C GLY A 7 38.01 44.64 -16.65
N LEU A 8 36.69 44.79 -16.52
CA LEU A 8 35.84 45.92 -16.23
C LEU A 8 34.44 45.36 -15.91
N ARG A 9 33.73 46.09 -15.05
CA ARG A 9 32.33 45.96 -14.65
C ARG A 9 31.38 45.80 -15.84
N HIS A 10 30.33 45.00 -15.68
CA HIS A 10 29.03 45.31 -16.27
C HIS A 10 27.91 45.12 -15.25
N VAL A 11 27.19 46.23 -15.02
CA VAL A 11 25.97 46.39 -14.23
C VAL A 11 24.83 46.55 -15.22
N ARG A 12 23.68 45.88 -14.97
CA ARG A 12 22.27 46.32 -15.18
C ARG A 12 21.38 45.09 -14.94
N ALA A 13 20.54 45.05 -13.89
CA ALA A 13 19.20 45.67 -13.77
C ALA A 13 18.27 45.17 -14.89
N THR A 14 17.16 44.45 -14.62
CA THR A 14 15.89 44.99 -14.10
C THR A 14 14.97 43.93 -13.44
N PRO A 15 14.18 44.28 -12.41
CA PRO A 15 12.95 43.57 -12.03
C PRO A 15 11.70 44.33 -12.54
N ASN A 16 10.74 43.62 -13.15
CA ASN A 16 9.46 44.17 -13.64
C ASN A 16 8.42 43.03 -13.60
N SER A 17 7.12 43.17 -13.32
CA SER A 17 6.27 44.28 -12.91
C SER A 17 5.11 43.68 -12.09
N ARG A 18 4.45 44.55 -11.33
CA ARG A 18 3.26 44.29 -10.54
C ARG A 18 2.03 44.15 -11.43
N GLY A 19 1.12 43.26 -11.07
CA GLY A 19 -0.25 43.21 -11.56
C GLY A 19 -1.17 42.86 -10.39
N SER A 20 -1.87 43.88 -9.88
CA SER A 20 -2.75 43.84 -8.72
C SER A 20 -4.20 43.90 -9.22
N THR A 21 -5.00 42.90 -8.89
CA THR A 21 -6.47 43.05 -8.86
C THR A 21 -7.05 42.33 -7.65
N ARG A 22 -7.79 43.12 -6.88
CA ARG A 22 -8.47 42.81 -5.63
C ARG A 22 -9.80 42.09 -5.92
N LEU A 23 -10.19 41.13 -5.08
CA LEU A 23 -11.37 41.21 -4.20
C LEU A 23 -11.64 39.84 -3.52
N PRO A 24 -12.05 39.81 -2.25
CA PRO A 24 -12.22 38.59 -1.46
C PRO A 24 -13.69 38.14 -1.44
N LEU A 25 -13.93 36.83 -1.45
CA LEU A 25 -15.22 36.26 -1.05
C LEU A 25 -15.01 35.37 0.18
N ARG A 26 -15.26 36.02 1.31
CA ARG A 26 -15.63 35.45 2.59
C ARG A 26 -16.82 34.51 2.39
N ALA A 27 -16.68 33.24 2.78
CA ALA A 27 -17.80 32.39 3.12
C ALA A 27 -17.46 31.69 4.44
N GLU A 28 -18.27 32.01 5.45
CA GLU A 28 -18.13 31.61 6.83
C GLU A 28 -18.56 30.16 7.07
N MET A 29 -18.03 29.62 8.16
CA MET A 29 -18.37 28.34 8.78
C MET A 29 -19.87 28.27 9.16
N PRO A 30 -20.45 27.06 9.13
CA PRO A 30 -21.34 26.64 10.21
C PRO A 30 -20.69 25.51 11.02
N LYS A 31 -20.62 25.75 12.33
CA LYS A 31 -20.35 24.76 13.37
C LYS A 31 -21.54 23.81 13.49
N LYS A 32 -21.32 22.49 13.48
CA LYS A 32 -21.72 21.56 14.57
C LYS A 32 -21.50 20.09 14.20
N ALA A 33 -20.90 19.39 15.16
CA ALA A 33 -21.18 18.03 15.60
C ALA A 33 -21.22 16.91 14.55
N GLY A 34 -20.15 16.09 14.55
CA GLY A 34 -20.14 14.75 13.96
C GLY A 34 -19.42 13.77 14.88
N ALA A 35 -19.92 13.60 16.11
CA ALA A 35 -19.54 12.47 16.94
C ALA A 35 -20.27 11.22 16.44
N THR A 36 -19.49 10.20 16.10
CA THR A 36 -19.78 8.77 16.20
C THR A 36 -21.12 8.27 15.64
N THR A 37 -21.08 7.45 14.59
CA THR A 37 -21.67 6.10 14.65
C THR A 37 -21.13 5.22 13.53
N LYS A 38 -20.97 3.95 13.89
CA LYS A 38 -20.43 2.82 13.13
C LYS A 38 -20.99 2.72 11.70
N GLY A 39 -20.12 2.94 10.71
CA GLY A 39 -20.34 2.46 9.34
C GLY A 39 -19.88 1.00 9.22
N LYS A 40 -20.76 0.07 9.60
CA LYS A 40 -20.62 -1.36 9.34
C LYS A 40 -20.95 -1.60 7.87
N SER A 41 -19.93 -1.69 7.01
CA SER A 41 -20.10 -2.15 5.63
C SER A 41 -19.83 -3.67 5.56
N GLN A 42 -20.81 -4.42 6.06
CA GLN A 42 -21.27 -5.65 5.40
C GLN A 42 -22.38 -5.15 4.46
N SER A 43 -22.56 -5.53 3.21
CA SER A 43 -22.32 -6.79 2.53
C SER A 43 -22.70 -6.54 1.06
N LYS A 44 -21.97 -7.11 0.10
CA LYS A 44 -22.58 -7.46 -1.19
C LYS A 44 -21.93 -8.73 -1.73
N GLU A 45 -22.59 -9.82 -1.38
CA GLU A 45 -22.41 -11.17 -1.85
C GLU A 45 -22.65 -11.25 -3.37
N PRO A 46 -21.79 -11.95 -4.14
CA PRO A 46 -22.19 -12.54 -5.40
C PRO A 46 -22.46 -14.04 -5.21
N GLU A 47 -23.66 -14.43 -5.61
CA GLU A 47 -24.23 -15.77 -5.60
C GLU A 47 -23.52 -16.75 -6.58
N ARG A 48 -23.21 -17.97 -6.06
CA ARG A 48 -23.15 -19.34 -6.68
C ARG A 48 -21.81 -19.86 -7.29
N PRO A 49 -21.55 -21.20 -7.26
CA PRO A 49 -21.25 -22.03 -6.08
C PRO A 49 -20.03 -22.95 -6.33
N LEU A 50 -18.87 -22.68 -5.72
CA LEU A 50 -17.70 -23.58 -5.72
C LEU A 50 -16.98 -23.41 -4.35
N PRO A 51 -16.20 -24.40 -3.87
CA PRO A 51 -16.00 -24.72 -2.44
C PRO A 51 -15.41 -23.54 -1.66
N PRO A 52 -15.45 -23.50 -0.31
CA PRO A 52 -15.03 -22.33 0.46
C PRO A 52 -13.51 -22.13 0.33
N LEU A 53 -13.08 -21.51 -0.77
CA LEU A 53 -11.70 -21.14 -1.03
C LEU A 53 -11.48 -19.90 -0.18
N GLY A 54 -10.92 -20.12 1.00
CA GLY A 54 -10.66 -19.07 1.98
C GLY A 54 -9.67 -18.01 1.47
N PRO A 55 -8.91 -17.33 2.34
CA PRO A 55 -7.99 -16.26 1.93
C PRO A 55 -6.85 -16.73 1.00
N VAL A 56 -6.76 -18.04 0.76
CA VAL A 56 -5.78 -18.72 -0.09
C VAL A 56 -6.53 -19.55 -1.14
N ALA A 57 -6.27 -19.30 -2.42
CA ALA A 57 -6.84 -20.02 -3.55
C ALA A 57 -5.75 -20.71 -4.36
N VAL A 58 -6.08 -21.81 -5.03
CA VAL A 58 -5.14 -22.53 -5.91
C VAL A 58 -5.51 -22.24 -7.36
N ASP A 59 -4.55 -21.72 -8.12
CA ASP A 59 -4.69 -21.52 -9.56
C ASP A 59 -4.73 -22.87 -10.29
N PRO A 60 -5.38 -22.95 -11.47
CA PRO A 60 -5.40 -24.16 -12.31
C PRO A 60 -4.00 -24.58 -12.81
N LYS A 61 -3.00 -23.70 -12.68
CA LYS A 61 -1.60 -23.98 -13.01
C LYS A 61 -0.81 -24.60 -11.84
N GLY A 62 -1.46 -24.88 -10.71
CA GLY A 62 -0.82 -25.39 -9.49
C GLY A 62 -0.08 -24.34 -8.66
N CYS A 63 -0.26 -23.05 -8.95
CA CYS A 63 0.27 -21.96 -8.13
C CYS A 63 -0.72 -21.60 -7.03
N VAL A 64 -0.25 -21.13 -5.88
CA VAL A 64 -1.12 -20.66 -4.80
C VAL A 64 -1.25 -19.14 -4.87
N THR A 65 -2.44 -18.60 -4.68
CA THR A 65 -2.71 -17.16 -4.62
C THR A 65 -3.26 -16.78 -3.27
N ILE A 66 -2.84 -15.63 -2.77
CA ILE A 66 -3.26 -15.08 -1.48
C ILE A 66 -3.91 -13.73 -1.74
N ALA A 67 -5.17 -13.59 -1.32
CA ALA A 67 -5.85 -12.32 -1.28
C ALA A 67 -5.41 -11.55 -0.03
N ILE A 68 -4.89 -10.34 -0.22
CA ILE A 68 -4.32 -9.52 0.84
C ILE A 68 -4.94 -8.14 0.82
N HIS A 69 -5.39 -7.68 1.97
CA HIS A 69 -5.78 -6.30 2.19
C HIS A 69 -4.65 -5.57 2.91
N ALA A 70 -3.91 -4.74 2.17
CA ALA A 70 -2.81 -3.97 2.69
C ALA A 70 -3.27 -2.65 3.31
N LYS A 71 -2.86 -2.39 4.55
CA LYS A 71 -3.00 -1.12 5.25
C LYS A 71 -1.63 -0.41 5.31
N PRO A 72 -1.31 0.48 4.35
CA PRO A 72 -0.03 1.20 4.33
C PRO A 72 0.03 2.28 5.41
N GLY A 73 1.24 2.74 5.74
CA GLY A 73 1.47 3.81 6.73
C GLY A 73 1.32 3.37 8.19
N CYS A 74 1.53 2.08 8.47
CA CYS A 74 1.52 1.54 9.83
C CYS A 74 2.89 1.75 10.53
N LYS A 75 2.98 1.51 11.84
CA LYS A 75 4.26 1.61 12.57
C LYS A 75 5.22 0.46 12.25
N GLN A 76 4.67 -0.71 11.93
CA GLN A 76 5.41 -1.95 11.66
C GLN A 76 4.64 -2.85 10.69
N ASN A 77 5.35 -3.81 10.09
CA ASN A 77 4.80 -4.82 9.21
C ASN A 77 4.26 -5.98 10.05
N ALA A 78 2.96 -6.27 9.94
CA ALA A 78 2.33 -7.33 10.72
C ALA A 78 1.08 -7.87 10.00
N VAL A 79 0.77 -9.15 10.20
CA VAL A 79 -0.56 -9.68 9.86
C VAL A 79 -1.50 -9.27 10.99
N THR A 80 -2.49 -8.43 10.70
CA THR A 80 -3.41 -7.97 11.76
C THR A 80 -4.53 -8.96 11.99
N ASP A 81 -5.15 -9.42 10.90
CA ASP A 81 -6.35 -10.26 10.97
C ASP A 81 -6.43 -11.17 9.76
N LEU A 82 -6.95 -12.38 9.95
CA LEU A 82 -7.31 -13.29 8.88
C LEU A 82 -8.83 -13.32 8.73
N THR A 83 -9.33 -12.88 7.57
CA THR A 83 -10.74 -12.96 7.22
C THR A 83 -10.98 -14.19 6.33
N ALA A 84 -12.22 -14.63 6.21
CA ALA A 84 -12.58 -15.71 5.29
C ALA A 84 -12.25 -15.38 3.81
N GLU A 85 -12.26 -14.10 3.43
CA GLU A 85 -12.02 -13.67 2.06
C GLU A 85 -10.57 -13.23 1.78
N ALA A 86 -9.90 -12.61 2.76
CA ALA A 86 -8.56 -12.06 2.58
C ALA A 86 -7.78 -11.92 3.90
N VAL A 87 -6.46 -11.81 3.76
CA VAL A 87 -5.52 -11.56 4.87
C VAL A 87 -5.31 -10.06 5.03
N ASN A 88 -5.58 -9.50 6.21
CA ASN A 88 -5.27 -8.11 6.52
C ASN A 88 -3.80 -7.99 6.95
N VAL A 89 -3.06 -7.15 6.26
CA VAL A 89 -1.62 -6.93 6.52
C VAL A 89 -1.37 -5.44 6.70
N ALA A 90 -0.84 -5.07 7.87
CA ALA A 90 -0.29 -3.77 8.14
C ALA A 90 1.10 -3.66 7.50
N ILE A 91 1.34 -2.56 6.78
CA ILE A 91 2.62 -2.29 6.12
C ILE A 91 3.16 -0.97 6.61
N ALA A 92 4.42 -0.98 7.06
CA ALA A 92 5.06 0.23 7.56
C ALA A 92 5.41 1.23 6.45
N ALA A 93 5.68 0.72 5.24
CA ALA A 93 5.97 1.53 4.07
C ALA A 93 4.80 2.48 3.71
N PRO A 94 5.11 3.68 3.19
CA PRO A 94 4.11 4.65 2.76
C PRO A 94 3.29 4.14 1.56
N PRO A 95 2.13 4.75 1.27
CA PRO A 95 1.26 4.35 0.16
C PRO A 95 1.81 4.69 -1.24
N SER A 96 3.10 5.02 -1.37
CA SER A 96 3.74 5.23 -2.67
C SER A 96 3.71 3.94 -3.51
N GLU A 97 3.29 4.05 -4.76
CA GLU A 97 3.27 2.94 -5.72
C GLU A 97 4.70 2.38 -5.86
N GLY A 98 4.93 1.19 -5.33
CA GLY A 98 6.22 0.51 -5.37
C GLY A 98 6.78 0.16 -3.99
N GLU A 99 6.79 1.10 -3.04
CA GLU A 99 7.39 0.86 -1.71
C GLU A 99 6.56 -0.11 -0.88
N ALA A 100 5.23 0.10 -0.79
CA ALA A 100 4.35 -0.83 -0.10
C ALA A 100 4.29 -2.20 -0.77
N ASN A 101 4.51 -2.29 -2.09
CA ASN A 101 4.52 -3.56 -2.83
C ASN A 101 5.79 -4.36 -2.53
N ALA A 102 6.95 -3.68 -2.60
CA ALA A 102 8.24 -4.27 -2.30
C ALA A 102 8.29 -4.75 -0.85
N GLU A 103 7.79 -3.92 0.08
CA GLU A 103 7.79 -4.28 1.50
C GLU A 103 6.79 -5.40 1.81
N LEU A 104 5.63 -5.46 1.12
CA LEU A 104 4.71 -6.59 1.22
C LEU A 104 5.38 -7.90 0.79
N CYS A 105 5.98 -7.93 -0.40
CA CYS A 105 6.68 -9.10 -0.92
C CYS A 105 7.81 -9.54 0.04
N ARG A 106 8.58 -8.57 0.55
CA ARG A 106 9.63 -8.81 1.55
C ARG A 106 9.08 -9.39 2.84
N TYR A 107 7.95 -8.89 3.34
CA TYR A 107 7.32 -9.37 4.56
C TYR A 107 6.78 -10.80 4.38
N LEU A 108 6.05 -11.07 3.31
CA LEU A 108 5.51 -12.40 3.01
C LEU A 108 6.61 -13.44 2.81
N SER A 109 7.69 -13.08 2.10
CA SER A 109 8.87 -13.94 1.94
C SER A 109 9.47 -14.34 3.29
N LYS A 110 9.50 -13.44 4.29
CA LYS A 110 9.97 -13.75 5.64
C LYS A 110 9.00 -14.64 6.42
N VAL A 111 7.71 -14.34 6.39
CA VAL A 111 6.69 -15.11 7.15
C VAL A 111 6.53 -16.52 6.60
N LEU A 112 6.58 -16.67 5.27
CA LEU A 112 6.43 -17.96 4.60
C LEU A 112 7.76 -18.70 4.43
N GLU A 113 8.88 -18.03 4.67
CA GLU A 113 10.25 -18.54 4.46
C GLU A 113 10.52 -18.93 3.00
N LEU A 114 9.90 -18.21 2.07
CA LEU A 114 10.02 -18.42 0.63
C LEU A 114 11.00 -17.43 0.00
N ARG A 115 11.51 -17.76 -1.19
CA ARG A 115 12.36 -16.82 -1.93
C ARG A 115 11.50 -15.67 -2.43
N LYS A 116 12.06 -14.46 -2.48
CA LYS A 116 11.35 -13.28 -3.02
C LYS A 116 10.87 -13.49 -4.46
N SER A 117 11.62 -14.25 -5.25
CA SER A 117 11.26 -14.61 -6.63
C SER A 117 10.00 -15.47 -6.72
N ASP A 118 9.68 -16.22 -5.65
CA ASP A 118 8.48 -17.05 -5.61
C ASP A 118 7.24 -16.24 -5.22
N VAL A 119 7.42 -15.04 -4.67
CA VAL A 119 6.34 -14.16 -4.19
C VAL A 119 6.11 -13.03 -5.21
N VAL A 120 5.15 -13.23 -6.10
CA VAL A 120 4.85 -12.31 -7.20
C VAL A 120 3.52 -11.61 -6.97
N LEU A 121 3.48 -10.29 -7.14
CA LEU A 121 2.22 -9.55 -7.12
C LEU A 121 1.48 -9.79 -8.45
N ASP A 122 0.32 -10.44 -8.40
CA ASP A 122 -0.53 -10.72 -9.57
C ASP A 122 -1.46 -9.54 -9.88
N LYS A 123 -2.16 -9.04 -8.85
CA LYS A 123 -3.11 -7.92 -8.96
C LYS A 123 -2.97 -6.95 -7.79
N GLY A 124 -3.45 -5.72 -8.00
CA GLY A 124 -3.53 -4.72 -6.94
C GLY A 124 -2.28 -3.86 -6.77
N GLY A 125 -1.44 -3.71 -7.79
CA GLY A 125 -0.25 -2.84 -7.73
C GLY A 125 -0.53 -1.40 -7.29
N LYS A 126 -1.74 -0.90 -7.59
CA LYS A 126 -2.24 0.45 -7.26
C LYS A 126 -3.37 0.46 -6.23
N SER A 127 -3.80 -0.72 -5.76
CA SER A 127 -4.93 -0.88 -4.85
C SER A 127 -4.47 -1.34 -3.46
N ARG A 128 -5.32 -1.12 -2.47
CA ARG A 128 -5.15 -1.69 -1.12
C ARG A 128 -5.44 -3.18 -1.12
N GLU A 129 -6.31 -3.62 -2.01
CA GLU A 129 -6.60 -5.02 -2.27
C GLU A 129 -5.57 -5.57 -3.25
N LYS A 130 -4.85 -6.60 -2.82
CA LYS A 130 -3.73 -7.18 -3.54
C LYS A 130 -3.93 -8.67 -3.65
N VAL A 131 -3.49 -9.23 -4.77
CA VAL A 131 -3.43 -10.67 -4.97
C VAL A 131 -1.98 -11.02 -5.21
N VAL A 132 -1.42 -11.81 -4.31
CA VAL A 132 -0.04 -12.28 -4.40
C VAL A 132 -0.06 -13.73 -4.83
N LYS A 133 0.59 -14.02 -5.94
CA LYS A 133 0.80 -15.36 -6.47
C LYS A 133 2.12 -15.90 -5.94
N LEU A 134 2.05 -17.13 -5.46
CA LEU A 134 3.17 -17.93 -5.02
C LEU A 134 3.47 -18.97 -6.09
N LEU A 135 4.70 -18.89 -6.63
CA LEU A 135 5.20 -19.84 -7.62
C LEU A 135 5.85 -21.07 -6.98
N ALA A 136 6.04 -21.06 -5.66
CA ALA A 136 6.58 -22.19 -4.91
C ALA A 136 5.57 -23.35 -4.83
N SER A 137 6.07 -24.58 -4.73
CA SER A 137 5.29 -25.81 -4.48
C SER A 137 4.76 -25.92 -3.05
N THR A 138 4.46 -24.80 -2.40
CA THR A 138 3.96 -24.76 -1.02
C THR A 138 2.47 -25.10 -1.01
N THR A 139 2.02 -25.88 -0.03
CA THR A 139 0.60 -26.20 0.12
C THR A 139 -0.17 -25.00 0.67
N PRO A 140 -1.43 -24.79 0.26
CA PRO A 140 -2.27 -23.72 0.80
C PRO A 140 -2.50 -23.87 2.30
N GLU A 141 -2.50 -25.10 2.81
CA GLU A 141 -2.64 -25.41 4.23
C GLU A 141 -1.48 -24.87 5.06
N GLU A 142 -0.24 -25.06 4.61
CA GLU A 142 0.96 -24.58 5.30
C GLU A 142 0.99 -23.04 5.35
N ILE A 143 0.61 -22.39 4.24
CA ILE A 143 0.48 -20.93 4.15
C ILE A 143 -0.54 -20.43 5.17
N LEU A 144 -1.72 -21.05 5.23
CA LEU A 144 -2.78 -20.69 6.18
C LEU A 144 -2.30 -20.86 7.63
N GLU A 145 -1.57 -21.94 7.93
CA GLU A 145 -1.03 -22.17 9.26
C GLU A 145 -0.01 -21.09 9.66
N LYS A 146 0.94 -20.78 8.78
CA LYS A 146 1.96 -19.74 9.03
C LYS A 146 1.31 -18.36 9.22
N LEU A 147 0.32 -18.00 8.40
CA LEU A 147 -0.41 -16.74 8.55
C LEU A 147 -1.23 -16.70 9.85
N LYS A 148 -1.86 -17.81 10.26
CA LYS A 148 -2.60 -17.90 11.54
C LYS A 148 -1.67 -17.75 12.74
N LYS A 149 -0.46 -18.32 12.67
CA LYS A 149 0.56 -18.14 13.72
C LYS A 149 0.97 -16.68 13.83
N GLU A 150 1.20 -16.01 12.69
CA GLU A 150 1.63 -14.61 12.69
C GLU A 150 0.53 -13.66 13.18
N ALA A 151 -0.73 -13.92 12.80
CA ALA A 151 -1.88 -13.15 13.30
C ALA A 151 -2.08 -13.27 14.82
N LYS A 152 -1.71 -14.41 15.42
CA LYS A 152 -1.79 -14.62 16.88
C LYS A 152 -0.61 -13.99 17.64
N LYS A 153 0.46 -13.61 16.94
CA LYS A 153 1.70 -13.11 17.54
C LYS A 153 1.68 -11.59 17.77
N THR A 154 0.77 -10.88 17.11
CA THR A 154 0.63 -9.42 17.15
C THR A 154 -0.31 -8.96 18.26
#